data_AF-A0A2K6L6N7-F1
#
_entry.id   AF-A0A2K6L6N7-F1
#
_cell.length_a   1.000
_cell.length_b   1.000
_cell.length_c   1.000
_cell.angle_alpha   90.00
_cell.angle_beta   90.00
_cell.angle_gamma   90.00
#
_symmetry.space_group_name_H-M   'P 1'
#
loop_
_entity.id
_entity.type
_entity.pdbx_description
1 polymer ?
#
loop_
_entity_poly.entity_id
_entity_poly.type
_entity_poly.pdbx_seq_one_letter_code
_entity_poly.pdbx_strand_id
1 'polypeptide(L)'
;MPELAVVVDHFNRISKAGNQKRVVGVFLGSRQKKVLDISKSFAVPFDEDDKDNSVWFLDHDYLENIKVNARERIVGWYHTGPKIHMKDITINELMKRYYPNSVLVIVDVNPKDLELPTEAYISVEEVHDDGTPTLQTFEHVTSEIGEAGVEHLLPVAASTSCTISSRRRSLLL
;
A
#
# COMPACT_ATOMS: atom_id res chain seq x y z
N MET A 1 1.84 -9.05 -11.08
CA MET A 1 0.72 -8.87 -10.13
C MET A 1 -0.46 -8.29 -10.89
N PRO A 2 -1.52 -9.06 -11.18
CA PRO A 2 -2.70 -8.54 -11.87
C PRO A 2 -3.41 -7.41 -11.09
N GLU A 3 -3.22 -7.35 -9.77
CA GLU A 3 -3.77 -6.32 -8.88
C GLU A 3 -3.14 -4.94 -9.12
N LEU A 4 -1.89 -4.91 -9.60
CA LEU A 4 -1.19 -3.69 -9.99
C LEU A 4 -1.49 -3.27 -11.43
N ALA A 5 -2.04 -4.18 -12.26
CA ALA A 5 -2.43 -3.82 -13.62
C ALA A 5 -3.58 -2.79 -13.63
N VAL A 6 -4.47 -2.83 -12.63
CA VAL A 6 -5.51 -1.82 -12.41
C VAL A 6 -4.90 -0.45 -12.13
N VAL A 7 -3.80 -0.41 -11.37
CA VAL A 7 -3.08 0.82 -11.04
C VAL A 7 -2.50 1.47 -12.31
N VAL A 8 -1.85 0.66 -13.16
CA VAL A 8 -1.26 1.12 -14.42
C VAL A 8 -2.34 1.56 -15.42
N ASP A 9 -3.45 0.82 -15.55
CA ASP A 9 -4.58 1.22 -16.40
C ASP A 9 -5.18 2.55 -15.92
N HIS A 10 -5.39 2.69 -14.60
CA HIS A 10 -5.94 3.90 -14.01
C HIS A 10 -5.02 5.11 -14.22
N PHE A 11 -3.72 4.95 -14.00
CA PHE A 11 -2.72 5.96 -14.31
C PHE A 11 -2.80 6.39 -15.79
N ASN A 12 -2.80 5.43 -16.71
CA ASN A 12 -2.89 5.72 -18.13
C ASN A 12 -4.18 6.45 -18.54
N ARG A 13 -5.30 6.25 -17.84
CA ARG A 13 -6.56 6.98 -18.08
C ARG A 13 -6.49 8.40 -17.55
N ILE A 14 -6.00 8.59 -16.32
CA ILE A 14 -5.91 9.90 -15.67
C ILE A 14 -4.86 10.77 -16.35
N SER A 15 -3.66 10.25 -16.63
CA SER A 15 -2.58 11.01 -17.26
C SER A 15 -2.91 11.46 -18.69
N LYS A 16 -3.87 10.82 -19.36
CA LYS A 16 -4.36 11.26 -20.69
C LYS A 16 -5.45 12.33 -20.60
N ALA A 17 -6.17 12.39 -19.48
CA ALA A 17 -7.33 13.26 -19.31
C ALA A 17 -7.04 14.51 -18.45
N GLY A 18 -5.97 14.52 -17.65
CA GLY A 18 -5.64 15.60 -16.73
C GLY A 18 -4.15 15.84 -16.56
N ASN A 19 -3.83 16.87 -15.76
CA ASN A 19 -2.45 17.24 -15.41
C ASN A 19 -1.94 16.53 -14.14
N GLN A 20 -2.63 15.48 -13.70
CA GLN A 20 -2.32 14.77 -12.46
C GLN A 20 -1.08 13.88 -12.63
N LYS A 21 -0.09 14.12 -11.77
CA LYS A 21 1.22 13.45 -11.82
C LYS A 21 1.22 12.11 -11.10
N ARG A 22 0.28 11.88 -10.19
CA ARG A 22 0.12 10.62 -9.46
C ARG A 22 -1.33 10.27 -9.19
N VAL A 23 -1.55 8.97 -9.10
CA VAL A 23 -2.79 8.32 -8.71
C VAL A 23 -2.61 7.78 -7.31
N VAL A 24 -3.65 7.87 -6.49
CA VAL A 24 -3.73 7.25 -5.17
C VAL A 24 -4.85 6.21 -5.18
N GLY A 25 -4.66 5.13 -4.43
CA GLY A 25 -5.72 4.15 -4.20
C GLY A 25 -5.52 3.34 -2.94
N VAL A 26 -6.46 2.45 -2.66
CA VAL A 26 -6.46 1.60 -1.46
C VAL A 26 -6.32 0.14 -1.83
N PHE A 27 -5.68 -0.61 -0.93
CA PHE A 27 -5.67 -2.07 -0.97
C PHE A 27 -6.73 -2.64 -0.05
N LEU A 28 -7.49 -3.59 -0.59
CA LEU A 28 -8.37 -4.44 0.18
C LEU A 28 -7.73 -5.80 0.36
N GLY A 29 -7.84 -6.30 1.58
CA GLY A 29 -7.24 -7.57 1.92
C GLY A 29 -7.61 -8.03 3.31
N SER A 30 -6.83 -8.99 3.78
CA SER A 30 -6.92 -9.52 5.13
C SER A 30 -5.52 -9.66 5.71
N ARG A 31 -5.37 -9.35 7.00
CA ARG A 31 -4.12 -9.58 7.70
C ARG A 31 -4.25 -10.81 8.58
N GLN A 32 -3.36 -11.78 8.40
CA GLN A 32 -3.24 -12.95 9.26
C GLN A 32 -1.84 -12.96 9.89
N LYS A 33 -1.77 -12.67 11.19
CA LYS A 33 -0.51 -12.55 11.93
C LYS A 33 0.42 -11.52 11.25
N LYS A 34 1.56 -11.97 10.74
CA LYS A 34 2.60 -11.17 10.06
C LYS A 34 2.39 -11.09 8.54
N VAL A 35 1.43 -11.83 8.00
CA VAL A 35 1.19 -11.89 6.56
C VAL A 35 0.01 -10.98 6.22
N LEU A 36 0.25 -10.03 5.33
CA LEU A 36 -0.76 -9.16 4.75
C LEU A 36 -1.14 -9.67 3.35
N ASP A 37 -2.31 -10.28 3.24
CA ASP A 37 -2.83 -10.79 1.97
C ASP A 37 -3.63 -9.70 1.26
N ILE A 38 -3.12 -9.21 0.13
CA ILE A 38 -3.80 -8.21 -0.70
C ILE A 38 -4.63 -8.95 -1.75
N SER A 39 -5.94 -8.78 -1.67
CA SER A 39 -6.88 -9.43 -2.59
C SER A 39 -7.29 -8.51 -3.75
N LYS A 40 -7.48 -7.22 -3.48
CA LYS A 40 -7.94 -6.23 -4.47
C LYS A 40 -7.31 -4.87 -4.25
N SER A 41 -7.33 -4.04 -5.28
CA SER A 41 -6.93 -2.65 -5.27
C SER A 41 -8.04 -1.80 -5.90
N PHE A 42 -8.24 -0.59 -5.40
CA PHE A 42 -9.17 0.38 -5.95
C PHE A 42 -8.51 1.74 -6.01
N ALA A 43 -8.59 2.40 -7.16
CA ALA A 43 -8.22 3.80 -7.26
C ALA A 43 -9.30 4.66 -6.58
N VAL A 44 -8.85 5.74 -5.95
CA VAL A 44 -9.68 6.68 -5.21
C VAL A 44 -9.57 8.03 -5.90
N PRO A 45 -10.67 8.78 -6.08
CA PRO A 45 -10.59 10.16 -6.52
C PRO A 45 -9.65 10.95 -5.60
N PHE A 46 -8.56 11.42 -6.18
CA PHE A 46 -7.48 12.10 -5.49
C PHE A 46 -7.02 13.28 -6.34
N ASP A 47 -6.71 14.40 -5.70
CA ASP A 47 -6.12 15.55 -6.36
C ASP A 47 -5.13 16.25 -5.43
N GLU A 48 -4.15 16.95 -6.01
CA GLU A 48 -3.15 17.64 -5.22
C GLU A 48 -2.56 18.85 -5.94
N ASP A 49 -2.17 19.86 -5.17
CA ASP A 49 -1.53 21.04 -5.74
C ASP A 49 -0.01 20.83 -5.90
N ASP A 50 0.52 21.09 -7.10
CA ASP A 50 1.95 20.94 -7.39
C ASP A 50 2.86 21.96 -6.68
N LYS A 51 2.30 23.10 -6.25
CA LYS A 51 3.04 24.22 -5.66
C LYS A 51 2.93 24.21 -4.14
N ASP A 52 1.80 23.78 -3.60
CA ASP A 52 1.56 23.69 -2.17
C ASP A 52 1.54 22.24 -1.66
N ASN A 53 2.53 21.92 -0.83
CA ASN A 53 2.67 20.60 -0.22
C ASN A 53 1.62 20.28 0.85
N SER A 54 0.82 21.25 1.26
CA SER A 54 -0.23 21.09 2.28
C SER A 54 -1.60 20.85 1.66
N VAL A 55 -1.76 21.11 0.36
CA VAL A 55 -3.05 21.05 -0.33
C VAL A 55 -3.17 19.75 -1.11
N TRP A 56 -4.06 18.89 -0.64
CA TRP A 56 -4.47 17.66 -1.29
C TRP A 56 -5.92 17.33 -0.94
N PHE A 57 -6.56 16.55 -1.79
CA PHE A 57 -7.93 16.09 -1.66
C PHE A 57 -7.98 14.58 -1.88
N LEU A 58 -8.71 13.88 -1.01
CA LEU A 58 -9.01 12.47 -1.13
C LEU A 58 -10.48 12.26 -0.74
N ASP A 59 -11.23 11.58 -1.60
CA ASP A 59 -12.65 11.32 -1.35
C ASP A 59 -12.84 10.21 -0.29
N HIS A 60 -13.01 10.64 0.96
CA HIS A 60 -13.23 9.76 2.11
C HIS A 60 -14.64 9.13 2.13
N ASP A 61 -15.64 9.80 1.54
CA ASP A 61 -17.01 9.29 1.44
C ASP A 61 -17.08 8.13 0.44
N TYR A 62 -16.32 8.24 -0.66
CA TYR A 62 -16.10 7.13 -1.58
C TYR A 62 -15.49 5.91 -0.87
N LEU A 63 -14.49 6.11 0.01
CA LEU A 63 -13.87 5.04 0.79
C LEU A 63 -14.80 4.40 1.83
N GLU A 64 -15.79 5.10 2.33
CA GLU A 64 -16.80 4.52 3.24
C GLU A 64 -17.86 3.73 2.47
N ASN A 65 -18.15 4.17 1.23
CA ASN A 65 -19.16 3.57 0.37
C ASN A 65 -18.66 2.44 -0.53
N ILE A 66 -17.36 2.12 -0.51
CA ILE A 66 -16.87 0.94 -1.25
C ILE A 66 -17.53 -0.34 -0.73
N LYS A 67 -18.14 -1.08 -1.65
CA LYS A 67 -18.81 -2.34 -1.32
C LYS A 67 -17.76 -3.43 -1.12
N VAL A 68 -17.28 -3.56 0.10
CA VAL A 68 -16.33 -4.61 0.49
C VAL A 68 -17.06 -5.87 0.91
N ASN A 69 -16.44 -7.02 0.64
CA ASN A 69 -16.96 -8.28 1.17
C ASN A 69 -16.68 -8.34 2.68
N ALA A 70 -17.50 -9.02 3.48
CA ALA A 70 -17.35 -9.03 4.95
C ALA A 70 -16.01 -9.56 5.47
N ARG A 71 -15.21 -10.23 4.62
CA ARG A 71 -13.88 -10.77 4.93
C ARG A 71 -12.73 -9.84 4.54
N GLU A 72 -13.02 -8.77 3.82
CA GLU A 72 -12.03 -7.83 3.30
C GLU A 72 -12.19 -6.49 3.99
N ARG A 73 -11.06 -5.83 4.23
CA ARG A 73 -11.02 -4.46 4.76
C ARG A 73 -9.91 -3.70 4.07
N ILE A 74 -9.91 -2.39 4.20
CA ILE A 74 -8.76 -1.56 3.85
C ILE A 74 -7.59 -2.00 4.73
N VAL A 75 -6.47 -2.33 4.09
CA VAL A 75 -5.25 -2.80 4.77
C VAL A 75 -4.04 -1.93 4.49
N GLY A 76 -4.14 -1.05 3.50
CA GLY A 76 -3.08 -0.17 3.08
C GLY A 76 -3.53 0.65 1.89
N TRP A 77 -2.61 1.42 1.35
CA TRP A 77 -2.83 2.31 0.22
C TRP A 77 -1.62 2.32 -0.69
N TYR A 78 -1.81 2.77 -1.92
CA TYR A 78 -0.74 2.94 -2.88
C TYR A 78 -0.81 4.32 -3.52
N HIS A 79 0.33 4.74 -4.05
CA HIS A 79 0.36 5.79 -5.04
C HIS A 79 1.33 5.47 -6.18
N THR A 80 1.08 6.07 -7.33
CA THR A 80 1.96 5.96 -8.50
C THR A 80 2.94 7.12 -8.48
N GLY A 81 4.23 6.88 -8.33
CA GLY A 81 5.22 7.95 -8.36
C GLY A 81 6.56 7.41 -7.96
N PRO A 82 7.69 7.96 -8.46
CA PRO A 82 8.96 7.28 -8.26
C PRO A 82 9.48 7.38 -6.82
N LYS A 83 8.90 8.25 -5.96
CA LYS A 83 9.41 8.56 -4.62
C LYS A 83 8.29 8.91 -3.64
N ILE A 84 8.62 8.79 -2.35
CA ILE A 84 7.81 9.31 -1.23
C ILE A 84 7.77 10.84 -1.30
N HIS A 85 6.59 11.40 -1.02
CA HIS A 85 6.33 12.84 -0.92
C HIS A 85 5.99 13.21 0.53
N MET A 86 6.24 14.47 0.91
CA MET A 86 5.94 14.96 2.26
C MET A 86 4.43 14.86 2.61
N LYS A 87 3.57 14.98 1.59
CA LYS A 87 2.11 14.78 1.67
C LYS A 87 1.74 13.38 2.17
N ASP A 88 2.55 12.38 1.89
CA ASP A 88 2.23 10.99 2.17
C ASP A 88 2.14 10.71 3.67
N ILE A 89 2.85 11.50 4.49
CA ILE A 89 2.71 11.46 5.95
C ILE A 89 1.27 11.82 6.34
N THR A 90 0.76 12.95 5.83
CA THR A 90 -0.59 13.43 6.16
C THR A 90 -1.69 12.54 5.57
N ILE A 91 -1.47 11.99 4.37
CA ILE A 91 -2.39 11.02 3.75
C ILE A 91 -2.41 9.72 4.58
N ASN A 92 -1.25 9.26 5.03
CA ASN A 92 -1.17 8.05 5.85
C ASN A 92 -1.86 8.22 7.21
N GLU A 93 -1.80 9.41 7.81
CA GLU A 93 -2.58 9.71 9.03
C GLU A 93 -4.09 9.61 8.80
N LEU A 94 -4.57 10.04 7.63
CA LEU A 94 -5.97 9.80 7.25
C LEU A 94 -6.25 8.30 7.10
N MET A 95 -5.36 7.55 6.45
CA MET A 95 -5.51 6.11 6.23
C MET A 95 -5.47 5.30 7.53
N LYS A 96 -4.70 5.72 8.53
CA LYS A 96 -4.65 5.10 9.87
C LYS A 96 -6.01 5.07 10.56
N ARG A 97 -6.93 5.99 10.21
CA ARG A 97 -8.32 5.98 10.71
C ARG A 97 -9.11 4.76 10.22
N TYR A 98 -8.80 4.26 9.03
CA TYR A 98 -9.40 3.04 8.48
C TYR A 98 -8.64 1.78 8.93
N TYR A 99 -7.31 1.84 8.95
CA TYR A 99 -6.48 0.74 9.40
C TYR A 99 -5.19 1.22 10.07
N PRO A 100 -5.02 1.05 11.40
CA PRO A 100 -3.86 1.59 12.12
C PRO A 100 -2.50 1.09 11.62
N ASN A 101 -2.44 -0.14 11.10
CA ASN A 101 -1.22 -0.73 10.55
C ASN A 101 -1.21 -0.66 9.01
N SER A 102 -1.65 0.47 8.48
CA SER A 102 -1.69 0.74 7.04
C SER A 102 -0.30 0.67 6.43
N VAL A 103 -0.17 -0.05 5.32
CA VAL A 103 1.06 -0.13 4.52
C VAL A 103 0.92 0.80 3.32
N LEU A 104 1.95 1.60 3.07
CA LEU A 104 2.10 2.37 1.83
C LEU A 104 2.85 1.51 0.81
N VAL A 105 2.33 1.40 -0.40
CA VAL A 105 3.06 0.79 -1.52
C VAL A 105 3.23 1.80 -2.65
N ILE A 106 4.47 1.99 -3.07
CA ILE A 106 4.83 2.83 -4.19
C ILE A 106 4.94 1.96 -5.43
N VAL A 107 4.16 2.32 -6.45
CA VAL A 107 4.12 1.59 -7.72
C VAL A 107 4.76 2.46 -8.80
N ASP A 108 5.85 1.97 -9.39
CA ASP A 108 6.42 2.61 -10.57
C ASP A 108 5.63 2.20 -11.83
N VAL A 109 5.03 3.19 -12.47
CA VAL A 109 4.22 3.05 -13.68
C VAL A 109 5.04 3.09 -14.96
N ASN A 110 6.32 3.45 -14.88
CA ASN A 110 7.26 3.41 -15.99
C ASN A 110 8.43 2.47 -15.67
N PRO A 111 8.16 1.14 -15.58
CA PRO A 111 9.17 0.19 -15.13
C PRO A 111 10.33 0.17 -16.12
N LYS A 112 11.55 0.42 -15.61
CA LYS A 112 12.79 0.27 -16.40
C LYS A 112 13.18 -1.21 -16.55
N ASP A 113 12.68 -2.06 -15.65
CA ASP A 113 12.90 -3.50 -15.59
C ASP A 113 11.63 -4.29 -15.94
N LEU A 114 11.76 -5.61 -16.14
CA LEU A 114 10.65 -6.49 -16.54
C LEU A 114 9.64 -6.76 -15.41
N GLU A 115 10.03 -6.50 -14.16
CA GLU A 115 9.21 -6.65 -12.96
C GLU A 115 8.69 -5.28 -12.53
N LEU A 116 7.42 -5.21 -12.09
CA LEU A 116 6.83 -3.97 -11.58
C LEU A 116 7.58 -3.54 -10.30
N PRO A 117 8.35 -2.44 -10.30
CA PRO A 117 9.04 -1.96 -9.11
C PRO A 117 7.99 -1.53 -8.11
N THR A 118 7.86 -2.31 -7.05
CA THR A 118 6.84 -2.12 -6.02
C THR A 118 7.57 -2.06 -4.69
N GLU A 119 7.71 -0.87 -4.15
CA GLU A 119 8.38 -0.65 -2.86
C GLU A 119 7.32 -0.49 -1.76
N ALA A 120 7.47 -1.21 -0.66
CA ALA A 120 6.53 -1.16 0.46
C ALA A 120 7.15 -0.40 1.63
N TYR A 121 6.34 0.40 2.30
CA TYR A 121 6.74 1.23 3.42
C TYR A 121 5.72 1.15 4.55
N ILE A 122 6.22 1.19 5.79
CA ILE A 122 5.40 1.36 6.98
C ILE A 122 5.73 2.70 7.63
N SER A 123 4.72 3.33 8.21
CA SER A 123 4.92 4.53 9.00
C SER A 123 5.42 4.16 10.39
N VAL A 124 6.54 4.75 10.78
CA VAL A 124 7.15 4.61 12.10
C VAL A 124 7.23 5.99 12.75
N GLU A 125 7.02 6.03 14.06
CA GLU A 125 7.21 7.22 14.88
C GLU A 125 8.61 7.14 15.49
N GLU A 126 9.50 8.03 15.05
CA GLU A 126 10.83 8.16 15.63
C GLU A 126 10.75 9.06 16.87
N VAL A 127 10.90 8.44 18.04
CA VAL A 127 11.02 9.14 19.31
C VAL A 127 12.50 9.46 19.52
N HIS A 128 12.84 10.75 19.54
CA HIS A 128 14.19 11.19 19.82
C HIS A 128 14.38 11.41 21.33
N ASP A 129 15.47 10.85 21.88
CA ASP A 129 15.85 11.03 23.29
C ASP A 129 16.40 12.44 23.61
N ASP A 130 16.62 13.28 22.59
CA ASP A 130 17.14 14.64 22.71
C ASP A 130 16.07 15.71 22.99
N GLY A 131 14.80 15.29 23.12
CA GLY A 131 13.67 16.18 23.38
C GLY A 131 13.11 16.88 22.14
N THR A 132 13.59 16.54 20.93
CA THR A 132 12.94 16.98 19.69
C THR A 132 11.58 16.31 19.50
N PRO A 133 10.61 16.99 18.85
CA PRO A 133 9.28 16.42 18.64
C PRO A 133 9.35 15.15 17.81
N THR A 134 8.52 14.16 18.19
CA THR A 134 8.39 12.88 17.47
C THR A 134 8.12 13.14 15.99
N LEU A 135 8.97 12.56 15.14
CA LEU A 135 8.82 12.68 13.69
C LEU A 135 8.21 11.40 13.13
N GLN A 136 7.26 11.54 12.21
CA GLN A 136 6.73 10.40 11.49
C GLN A 136 7.54 10.19 10.21
N THR A 137 8.14 9.02 10.08
CA THR A 137 8.94 8.63 8.91
C THR A 137 8.40 7.34 8.30
N PHE A 138 8.87 7.03 7.10
CA PHE A 138 8.53 5.80 6.39
C PHE A 138 9.76 4.90 6.33
N GLU A 139 9.63 3.70 6.89
CA GLU A 139 10.66 2.67 6.82
C GLU A 139 10.34 1.71 5.69
N HIS A 140 11.34 1.40 4.86
CA HIS A 140 11.19 0.44 3.77
C HIS A 140 11.07 -0.98 4.32
N VAL A 141 10.02 -1.69 3.92
CA VAL A 141 9.83 -3.09 4.28
C VAL A 141 10.26 -3.98 3.13
N THR A 142 11.29 -4.81 3.37
CA THR A 142 11.67 -5.90 2.47
C THR A 142 10.49 -6.84 2.29
N SER A 143 9.79 -6.68 1.18
CA SER A 143 8.62 -7.47 0.84
C SER A 143 9.00 -8.55 -0.15
N GLU A 144 8.89 -9.81 0.25
CA GLU A 144 8.83 -10.90 -0.71
C GLU A 144 7.44 -10.88 -1.33
N ILE A 145 7.32 -10.29 -2.52
CA ILE A 145 6.10 -10.30 -3.30
C ILE A 145 5.93 -11.68 -3.95
N GLY A 146 5.61 -12.67 -3.12
CA GLY A 146 5.53 -14.08 -3.49
C GLY A 146 4.11 -14.53 -3.80
N GLU A 147 4.00 -15.43 -4.78
CA GLU A 147 2.85 -16.29 -4.93
C GLU A 147 2.77 -17.20 -3.69
N ALA A 148 1.66 -17.20 -2.94
CA ALA A 148 1.56 -18.01 -1.72
C ALA A 148 1.62 -19.52 -2.04
N GLY A 149 2.85 -20.04 -2.07
CA GLY A 149 3.21 -21.40 -1.71
C GLY A 149 3.54 -21.43 -0.22
N VAL A 150 3.21 -22.54 0.39
CA VAL A 150 3.17 -22.78 1.84
C VAL A 150 4.58 -22.73 2.44
N GLU A 151 4.62 -22.60 3.77
CA GLU A 151 5.66 -23.03 4.72
C GLU A 151 6.92 -22.14 4.95
N HIS A 152 7.24 -22.01 6.26
CA HIS A 152 8.34 -21.26 6.90
C HIS A 152 8.04 -19.76 7.12
N LEU A 153 7.87 -19.26 8.34
CA LEU A 153 8.84 -19.26 9.43
C LEU A 153 8.19 -19.57 10.78
N LEU A 154 8.46 -20.77 11.30
CA LEU A 154 8.41 -21.01 12.73
C LEU A 154 9.55 -20.20 13.40
N PRO A 155 9.35 -19.62 14.60
CA PRO A 155 10.48 -19.46 15.51
C PRO A 155 11.05 -20.85 15.75
N VAL A 156 12.38 -20.99 15.74
CA VAL A 156 13.10 -22.27 15.81
C VAL A 156 12.38 -23.32 16.68
N ALA A 157 11.76 -24.32 16.04
CA ALA A 157 11.49 -25.68 16.50
C ALA A 157 10.33 -26.35 15.71
N ALA A 158 10.72 -27.41 14.97
CA ALA A 158 9.97 -28.63 14.66
C ALA A 158 8.71 -28.64 13.74
N SER A 159 8.93 -29.29 12.58
CA SER A 159 8.15 -30.40 11.96
C SER A 159 6.81 -30.18 11.23
N THR A 160 6.87 -30.44 9.90
CA THR A 160 6.04 -31.33 9.03
C THR A 160 4.54 -31.07 8.82
N SER A 161 4.15 -30.71 7.57
CA SER A 161 3.26 -31.47 6.67
C SER A 161 2.51 -30.58 5.65
N CYS A 162 2.49 -31.04 4.40
CA CYS A 162 1.95 -30.47 3.16
C CYS A 162 0.42 -30.31 3.10
N THR A 163 -0.13 -29.33 2.35
CA THR A 163 -1.22 -29.50 1.33
C THR A 163 -1.49 -28.24 0.47
N ILE A 164 -2.00 -28.47 -0.75
CA ILE A 164 -2.19 -27.58 -1.92
C ILE A 164 -3.42 -26.63 -1.86
N SER A 165 -3.30 -25.48 -2.56
CA SER A 165 -4.32 -24.69 -3.28
C SER A 165 -5.11 -23.56 -2.58
N SER A 166 -4.67 -22.32 -2.83
CA SER A 166 -5.41 -21.30 -3.62
C SER A 166 -4.47 -20.10 -3.87
N ARG A 167 -4.31 -19.67 -5.13
CA ARG A 167 -3.42 -18.55 -5.52
C ARG A 167 -3.90 -17.24 -4.89
N ARG A 168 -3.25 -16.82 -3.81
CA ARG A 168 -3.37 -15.50 -3.16
C ARG A 168 -1.99 -14.90 -3.04
N ARG A 169 -1.86 -13.60 -3.27
CA ARG A 169 -0.56 -12.90 -3.23
C ARG A 169 -0.50 -12.11 -1.94
N SER A 170 0.49 -12.45 -1.12
CA SER A 170 0.66 -11.87 0.21
C SER A 170 1.96 -11.09 0.30
N LEU A 171 1.92 -9.98 1.02
CA LEU A 171 3.10 -9.28 1.55
C LEU A 171 3.42 -9.89 2.92
N LEU A 172 4.64 -10.37 3.12
CA LEU A 172 5.16 -10.64 4.46
C LEU A 172 5.68 -9.33 5.06
N LEU A 173 5.23 -9.00 6.27
CA LEU A 173 5.70 -7.88 7.10
C LEU A 173 6.38 -8.39 8.38
#